data_AF-K0W600-F1
#
_entry.id   AF-K0W600-F1
#
_cell.length_a   1.000
_cell.length_b   1.000
_cell.length_c   1.000
_cell.angle_alpha   90.00
_cell.angle_beta   90.00
_cell.angle_gamma   90.00
#
_symmetry.space_group_name_H-M   'P 1'
#
loop_
_entity.id
_entity.type
_entity.pdbx_description
1 polymer ?
#
loop_
_entity_poly.entity_id
_entity_poly.type
_entity_poly.pdbx_seq_one_letter_code
_entity_poly.pdbx_strand_id
1 'polypeptide(L)'
;MLTINVKNYEPQAQGFFFFQQPAIYTGGGQVYSNSLFSQTLANYDSGGSILTFQVNLQYYAGIQQANTPPSIGSASGYASASRAVDLAPPQGGSGKPNDWTSATVNPLGLSAPVYGEGVQPGAFRITTPSFTSPPYYNVGSAVEVNGGIVLSNFVQANPLSNTDCQPILKYYVQTGAYTPGSVMDFTQSSVTAAIADFTGGYTVCNVTLNANGTWTVQRQ
;
A
#
# COMPACT_ATOMS: atom_id res chain seq x y z
N MET A 1 1.02 -15.49 -0.37
CA MET A 1 -0.16 -14.64 -0.07
C MET A 1 -0.16 -14.36 1.42
N LEU A 2 -0.50 -13.14 1.82
CA LEU A 2 -0.64 -12.73 3.22
C LEU A 2 -2.11 -12.58 3.55
N THR A 3 -2.51 -13.01 4.75
CA THR A 3 -3.91 -13.00 5.19
C THR A 3 -4.03 -12.30 6.54
N ILE A 4 -4.99 -11.41 6.68
CA ILE A 4 -5.38 -10.80 7.95
C ILE A 4 -6.85 -11.13 8.20
N ASN A 5 -7.13 -11.83 9.29
CA ASN A 5 -8.49 -12.13 9.74
C ASN A 5 -8.84 -11.25 10.92
N VAL A 6 -10.00 -10.60 10.88
CA VAL A 6 -10.44 -9.67 11.91
C VAL A 6 -11.73 -10.16 12.55
N LYS A 7 -11.77 -10.17 13.88
CA LYS A 7 -12.97 -10.34 14.70
C LYS A 7 -13.27 -9.07 15.47
N ASN A 8 -14.55 -8.76 15.61
CA ASN A 8 -15.06 -7.66 16.41
C ASN A 8 -15.81 -8.20 17.63
N TYR A 9 -15.37 -7.89 18.85
CA TYR A 9 -16.08 -8.20 20.10
C TYR A 9 -16.68 -6.95 20.76
N GLU A 10 -16.61 -5.78 20.14
CA GLU A 10 -17.37 -4.64 20.66
C GLU A 10 -18.88 -4.87 20.55
N PRO A 11 -19.70 -4.27 21.43
CA PRO A 11 -21.14 -4.46 21.41
C PRO A 11 -21.80 -4.00 20.10
N GLN A 12 -21.19 -3.05 19.40
CA GLN A 12 -21.71 -2.46 18.16
C GLN A 12 -20.94 -2.96 16.94
N ALA A 13 -21.59 -2.90 15.77
CA ALA A 13 -20.90 -3.11 14.50
C ALA A 13 -19.88 -1.99 14.29
N GLN A 14 -18.68 -2.36 13.84
CA GLN A 14 -17.58 -1.42 13.60
C GLN A 14 -17.22 -1.42 12.12
N GLY A 15 -16.94 -0.24 11.57
CA GLY A 15 -16.30 -0.11 10.27
C GLY A 15 -14.82 -0.37 10.41
N PHE A 16 -14.23 -1.23 9.59
CA PHE A 16 -12.80 -1.50 9.56
C PHE A 16 -12.22 -1.04 8.24
N PHE A 17 -11.00 -0.52 8.25
CA PHE A 17 -10.21 -0.25 7.05
C PHE A 17 -8.76 -0.71 7.23
N PHE A 18 -8.13 -1.01 6.09
CA PHE A 18 -6.79 -1.60 6.02
C PHE A 18 -5.87 -0.65 5.27
N PHE A 19 -4.63 -0.54 5.72
CA PHE A 19 -3.60 0.25 5.06
C PHE A 19 -2.22 -0.34 5.33
N GLN A 20 -1.26 -0.06 4.47
CA GLN A 20 0.12 -0.53 4.63
C GLN A 20 0.97 0.54 5.32
N GLN A 21 2.00 0.10 6.06
CA GLN A 21 3.12 0.96 6.41
C GLN A 21 3.66 1.62 5.12
N PRO A 22 3.77 2.96 5.07
CA PRO A 22 4.40 3.64 3.95
C PRO A 22 5.78 3.06 3.66
N ALA A 23 6.06 2.82 2.39
CA ALA A 23 7.41 2.50 1.95
C ALA A 23 8.38 3.65 2.29
N ILE A 24 9.66 3.33 2.34
CA ILE A 24 10.70 4.37 2.41
C ILE A 24 10.93 4.86 0.98
N TYR A 25 10.75 6.17 0.78
CA TYR A 25 10.89 6.81 -0.53
C TYR A 25 12.15 7.65 -0.61
N THR A 26 12.86 7.53 -1.72
CA THR A 26 13.91 8.47 -2.14
C THR A 26 13.55 9.03 -3.51
N GLY A 27 13.59 10.35 -3.68
CA GLY A 27 13.16 11.00 -4.92
C GLY A 27 11.64 11.18 -5.00
N GLY A 28 11.14 12.22 -4.34
CA GLY A 28 9.71 12.52 -4.21
C GLY A 28 9.46 13.58 -3.14
N GLY A 29 8.19 13.93 -2.96
CA GLY A 29 7.74 14.83 -1.90
C GLY A 29 7.16 14.09 -0.69
N GLN A 30 6.09 14.64 -0.12
CA GLN A 30 5.32 13.99 0.92
C GLN A 30 4.81 12.61 0.48
N VAL A 31 4.92 11.64 1.38
CA VAL A 31 4.36 10.30 1.19
C VAL A 31 2.90 10.31 1.64
N TYR A 32 2.03 9.79 0.78
CA TYR A 32 0.61 9.59 1.02
C TYR A 32 0.33 8.10 1.09
N SER A 33 -0.75 7.74 1.79
CA SER A 33 -1.21 6.36 1.91
C SER A 33 -2.68 6.28 1.59
N ASN A 34 -3.09 5.21 0.93
CA ASN A 34 -4.50 4.93 0.67
C ASN A 34 -5.04 3.88 1.65
N SER A 35 -6.34 3.97 1.92
CA SER A 35 -7.09 2.80 2.37
C SER A 35 -7.10 1.76 1.24
N LEU A 36 -6.81 0.51 1.59
CA LEU A 36 -6.73 -0.63 0.68
C LEU A 36 -8.05 -1.38 0.60
N PHE A 37 -8.75 -1.44 1.72
CA PHE A 37 -9.98 -2.18 1.87
C PHE A 37 -10.76 -1.62 3.06
N SER A 38 -12.08 -1.73 3.01
CA SER A 38 -12.93 -1.38 4.14
C SER A 38 -14.21 -2.19 4.17
N GLN A 39 -14.68 -2.56 5.37
CA GLN A 39 -15.96 -3.23 5.54
C GLN A 39 -16.48 -3.07 6.97
N THR A 40 -17.80 -3.01 7.13
CA THR A 40 -18.45 -3.09 8.44
C THR A 40 -18.57 -4.54 8.92
N LEU A 41 -18.20 -4.80 10.17
CA LEU A 41 -18.26 -6.11 10.81
C LEU A 41 -19.06 -6.04 12.11
N ALA A 42 -20.10 -6.86 12.20
CA ALA A 42 -20.90 -7.03 13.41
C ALA A 42 -20.11 -7.73 14.54
N ASN A 43 -20.65 -7.73 15.74
CA ASN A 43 -20.09 -8.49 16.86
C ASN A 43 -20.00 -9.99 16.51
N TYR A 44 -18.89 -10.61 16.89
CA TYR A 44 -18.60 -12.00 16.57
C TYR A 44 -19.53 -12.98 17.30
N ASP A 45 -19.87 -12.72 18.57
CA ASP A 45 -20.74 -13.60 19.34
C ASP A 45 -22.20 -13.56 18.86
N SER A 46 -22.62 -12.47 18.20
CA SER A 46 -23.97 -12.36 17.64
C SER A 46 -24.11 -12.95 16.24
N GLY A 47 -23.07 -12.90 15.41
CA GLY A 47 -23.16 -13.25 13.99
C GLY A 47 -22.07 -14.17 13.44
N GLY A 48 -21.08 -14.57 14.24
CA GLY A 48 -19.97 -15.45 13.84
C GLY A 48 -19.08 -14.91 12.72
N SER A 49 -19.21 -13.62 12.37
CA SER A 49 -18.60 -13.04 11.19
C SER A 49 -17.10 -12.77 11.37
N ILE A 50 -16.30 -13.12 10.37
CA ILE A 50 -14.87 -12.82 10.30
C ILE A 50 -14.62 -12.01 9.03
N LEU A 51 -13.91 -10.90 9.16
CA LEU A 51 -13.48 -10.10 8.03
C LEU A 51 -12.08 -10.56 7.59
N THR A 52 -11.94 -10.99 6.34
CA THR A 52 -10.67 -11.47 5.79
C THR A 52 -10.15 -10.51 4.74
N PHE A 53 -8.94 -10.00 4.96
CA PHE A 53 -8.17 -9.22 4.00
C PHE A 53 -7.00 -10.07 3.48
N GLN A 54 -6.84 -10.12 2.17
CA GLN A 54 -5.75 -10.87 1.52
C GLN A 54 -4.97 -9.96 0.59
N VAL A 55 -3.65 -10.12 0.60
CA VAL A 55 -2.75 -9.37 -0.26
C VAL A 55 -1.61 -10.27 -0.76
N ASN A 56 -1.24 -10.11 -2.03
CA ASN A 56 -0.15 -10.86 -2.63
C ASN A 56 1.21 -10.40 -2.09
N LEU A 57 2.17 -11.32 -1.99
CA LEU A 57 3.55 -11.01 -1.60
C LEU A 57 4.35 -10.37 -2.75
N GLN A 58 3.81 -10.41 -3.97
CA GLN A 58 4.40 -9.77 -5.13
C GLN A 58 4.40 -8.25 -4.93
N TYR A 59 5.57 -7.64 -5.10
CA TYR A 59 5.69 -6.18 -5.16
C TYR A 59 5.24 -5.67 -6.51
N TYR A 60 4.51 -4.56 -6.50
CA TYR A 60 4.09 -3.87 -7.71
C TYR A 60 4.55 -2.42 -7.67
N ALA A 61 5.21 -1.99 -8.74
CA ALA A 61 5.36 -0.58 -9.05
C ALA A 61 4.04 -0.07 -9.63
N GLY A 62 3.59 1.12 -9.22
CA GLY A 62 2.38 1.75 -9.74
C GLY A 62 2.60 3.18 -10.19
N ILE A 63 1.87 3.57 -11.23
CA ILE A 63 1.64 4.96 -11.63
C ILE A 63 0.13 5.22 -11.70
N GLN A 64 -0.30 6.40 -11.26
CA GLN A 64 -1.70 6.82 -11.31
C GLN A 64 -1.80 8.28 -11.73
N GLN A 65 -2.71 8.58 -12.67
CA GLN A 65 -3.05 9.94 -13.05
C GLN A 65 -4.03 10.55 -12.04
N ALA A 66 -3.83 11.82 -11.69
CA ALA A 66 -4.70 12.61 -10.83
C ALA A 66 -4.99 13.99 -11.46
N ASN A 67 -6.17 14.53 -11.17
CA ASN A 67 -6.56 15.87 -11.64
C ASN A 67 -6.24 16.98 -10.63
N THR A 68 -6.01 16.59 -9.38
CA THR A 68 -5.65 17.48 -8.27
C THR A 68 -4.51 16.85 -7.48
N PRO A 69 -3.71 17.66 -6.76
CA PRO A 69 -2.76 17.12 -5.78
C PRO A 69 -3.47 16.24 -4.74
N PRO A 70 -2.76 15.24 -4.16
CA PRO A 70 -3.34 14.34 -3.17
C PRO A 70 -3.77 15.08 -1.89
N SER A 71 -4.96 14.76 -1.37
CA SER A 71 -5.50 15.32 -0.13
C SER A 71 -6.27 14.26 0.66
N ILE A 72 -6.14 14.28 1.98
CA ILE A 72 -6.81 13.32 2.88
C ILE A 72 -8.33 13.35 2.66
N GLY A 73 -8.94 12.17 2.61
CA GLY A 73 -10.36 11.96 2.39
C GLY A 73 -10.77 11.95 0.91
N SER A 74 -9.88 12.33 -0.01
CA SER A 74 -10.16 12.34 -1.45
C SER A 74 -9.63 11.11 -2.15
N ALA A 75 -10.20 10.76 -3.31
CA ALA A 75 -9.64 9.73 -4.18
C ALA A 75 -8.21 10.10 -4.60
N SER A 76 -7.29 9.13 -4.56
CA SER A 76 -5.88 9.40 -4.91
C SER A 76 -5.64 9.64 -6.39
N GLY A 77 -6.55 9.18 -7.26
CA GLY A 77 -6.46 9.36 -8.70
C GLY A 77 -7.45 8.48 -9.46
N TYR A 78 -7.22 8.36 -10.77
CA TYR A 78 -8.14 7.75 -11.73
C TYR A 78 -7.45 6.61 -12.48
N ALA A 79 -7.12 6.82 -13.75
CA ALA A 79 -6.39 5.87 -14.57
C ALA A 79 -5.07 5.51 -13.90
N SER A 80 -4.79 4.21 -13.85
CA SER A 80 -3.58 3.67 -13.25
C SER A 80 -2.99 2.56 -14.10
N ALA A 81 -1.69 2.36 -13.95
CA ALA A 81 -0.98 1.22 -14.49
C ALA A 81 -0.04 0.68 -13.42
N SER A 82 0.19 -0.62 -13.46
CA SER A 82 1.06 -1.30 -12.50
C SER A 82 1.80 -2.46 -13.15
N ARG A 83 2.95 -2.80 -12.58
CA ARG A 83 3.79 -3.92 -13.01
C ARG A 83 4.38 -4.61 -11.79
N ALA A 84 4.36 -5.94 -11.80
CA ALA A 84 5.14 -6.73 -10.87
C ALA A 84 6.61 -6.36 -11.03
N VAL A 85 7.31 -6.16 -9.93
CA VAL A 85 8.70 -5.69 -9.89
C VAL A 85 9.45 -6.42 -8.77
N ASP A 86 10.74 -6.64 -8.96
CA ASP A 86 11.60 -7.20 -7.92
C ASP A 86 12.24 -6.08 -7.08
N LEU A 87 12.85 -6.45 -5.95
CA LEU A 87 13.62 -5.51 -5.13
C LEU A 87 15.10 -5.66 -5.41
N ALA A 88 15.81 -4.53 -5.41
CA ALA A 88 17.26 -4.50 -5.40
C ALA A 88 17.79 -5.32 -4.20
N PRO A 89 18.94 -6.01 -4.33
CA PRO A 89 19.50 -6.78 -3.24
C PRO A 89 19.73 -5.92 -1.98
N PRO A 90 19.73 -6.53 -0.77
CA PRO A 90 20.14 -5.81 0.43
C PRO A 90 21.57 -5.30 0.29
N GLN A 91 21.97 -4.36 1.15
CA GLN A 91 23.30 -3.76 1.08
C GLN A 91 24.40 -4.84 1.14
N GLY A 92 25.32 -4.82 0.17
CA GLY A 92 26.38 -5.84 0.03
C GLY A 92 25.91 -7.17 -0.59
N GLY A 93 24.62 -7.28 -0.95
CA GLY A 93 24.07 -8.40 -1.71
C GLY A 93 24.55 -8.40 -3.16
N SER A 94 24.57 -9.58 -3.76
CA SER A 94 24.83 -9.77 -5.19
C SER A 94 23.55 -10.21 -5.91
N GLY A 95 23.29 -9.64 -7.09
CA GLY A 95 22.09 -9.94 -7.87
C GLY A 95 21.84 -8.88 -8.93
N LYS A 96 21.12 -9.27 -9.99
CA LYS A 96 20.62 -8.37 -11.03
C LYS A 96 19.11 -8.55 -11.20
N PRO A 97 18.30 -8.26 -10.16
CA PRO A 97 16.85 -8.43 -10.21
C PRO A 97 16.22 -7.43 -11.17
N ASN A 98 14.96 -7.65 -11.59
CA ASN A 98 14.23 -6.70 -12.42
C ASN A 98 13.56 -5.63 -11.53
N ASP A 99 14.36 -4.71 -11.03
CA ASP A 99 14.02 -3.74 -9.98
C ASP A 99 13.79 -2.30 -10.47
N TRP A 100 13.87 -2.04 -11.79
CA TRP A 100 13.65 -0.71 -12.36
C TRP A 100 12.64 -0.76 -13.52
N THR A 101 11.57 0.03 -13.41
CA THR A 101 10.61 0.29 -14.49
C THR A 101 10.57 1.77 -14.89
N SER A 102 10.23 2.06 -16.15
CA SER A 102 9.98 3.41 -16.66
C SER A 102 8.50 3.65 -16.89
N ALA A 103 8.00 4.80 -16.48
CA ALA A 103 6.64 5.24 -16.70
C ALA A 103 6.46 5.95 -18.04
N THR A 104 5.25 5.85 -18.56
CA THR A 104 4.74 6.59 -19.72
C THR A 104 3.43 7.26 -19.31
N VAL A 105 3.19 8.47 -19.82
CA VAL A 105 1.99 9.25 -19.50
C VAL A 105 1.03 9.39 -20.69
N ASN A 106 1.46 8.98 -21.88
CA ASN A 106 0.63 8.90 -23.07
C ASN A 106 1.15 7.81 -24.05
N PRO A 107 0.57 6.59 -24.04
CA PRO A 107 -0.46 6.12 -23.11
C PRO A 107 0.08 6.03 -21.67
N LEU A 108 -0.82 6.03 -20.67
CA LEU A 108 -0.43 5.81 -19.27
C LEU A 108 0.01 4.35 -19.09
N GLY A 109 1.23 4.13 -18.59
CA GLY A 109 1.79 2.78 -18.51
C GLY A 109 3.12 2.69 -17.80
N LEU A 110 3.54 1.45 -17.54
CA LEU A 110 4.87 1.08 -17.05
C LEU A 110 5.49 0.06 -18.01
N SER A 111 6.78 0.24 -18.32
CA SER A 111 7.58 -0.73 -19.08
C SER A 111 7.68 -2.06 -18.35
N ALA A 112 8.14 -3.11 -19.04
CA ALA A 112 8.64 -4.28 -18.33
C ALA A 112 9.81 -3.85 -17.43
N PRO A 113 9.89 -4.30 -16.16
CA PRO A 113 11.03 -3.98 -15.34
C PRO A 113 12.30 -4.67 -15.83
N VAL A 114 13.42 -4.00 -15.62
CA VAL A 114 14.77 -4.46 -15.96
C VAL A 114 15.68 -4.24 -14.76
N TYR A 115 16.87 -4.81 -14.80
CA TYR A 115 17.89 -4.52 -13.81
C TYR A 115 18.34 -3.06 -13.85
N GLY A 116 18.32 -2.43 -12.68
CA GLY A 116 18.74 -1.07 -12.48
C GLY A 116 20.04 -0.93 -11.68
N GLU A 117 21.04 -0.30 -12.29
CA GLU A 117 22.24 0.08 -11.55
C GLU A 117 21.94 1.26 -10.60
N GLY A 118 22.40 1.15 -9.35
CA GLY A 118 22.26 2.22 -8.35
C GLY A 118 20.84 2.40 -7.82
N VAL A 119 19.96 1.41 -7.96
CA VAL A 119 18.69 1.36 -7.19
C VAL A 119 19.03 1.16 -5.72
N GLN A 120 18.36 1.91 -4.82
CA GLN A 120 18.58 1.79 -3.38
C GLN A 120 18.38 0.34 -2.91
N PRO A 121 19.23 -0.19 -2.01
CA PRO A 121 19.08 -1.54 -1.48
C PRO A 121 17.69 -1.81 -0.90
N GLY A 122 17.08 -2.92 -1.31
CA GLY A 122 15.71 -3.30 -0.90
C GLY A 122 14.59 -2.46 -1.53
N ALA A 123 14.90 -1.58 -2.49
CA ALA A 123 13.92 -0.79 -3.21
C ALA A 123 13.72 -1.29 -4.65
N PHE A 124 12.63 -0.87 -5.27
CA PHE A 124 12.52 -0.79 -6.73
C PHE A 124 12.52 0.69 -7.16
N ARG A 125 12.84 0.95 -8.42
CA ARG A 125 12.85 2.30 -9.01
C ARG A 125 11.76 2.48 -10.06
N ILE A 126 11.09 3.63 -10.00
CA ILE A 126 10.22 4.14 -11.06
C ILE A 126 10.87 5.40 -11.64
N THR A 127 11.12 5.43 -12.94
CA THR A 127 11.49 6.67 -13.65
C THR A 127 10.28 7.28 -14.31
N THR A 128 10.08 8.58 -14.12
CA THR A 128 9.00 9.34 -14.75
C THR A 128 9.52 10.08 -16.00
N PRO A 129 8.69 10.19 -17.06
CA PRO A 129 9.07 10.94 -18.25
C PRO A 129 8.99 12.44 -17.97
N SER A 130 9.31 13.27 -18.96
CA SER A 130 8.89 14.66 -18.93
C SER A 130 7.37 14.75 -19.03
N PHE A 131 6.78 15.65 -18.25
CA PHE A 131 5.38 16.02 -18.34
C PHE A 131 5.20 17.41 -17.73
N THR A 132 4.06 18.03 -18.03
CA THR A 132 3.62 19.29 -17.42
C THR A 132 2.32 19.05 -16.68
N SER A 133 2.21 19.53 -15.45
CA SER A 133 0.97 19.46 -14.68
C SER A 133 0.12 20.71 -14.90
N PRO A 134 -1.22 20.59 -14.99
CA PRO A 134 -2.01 19.35 -14.97
C PRO A 134 -1.99 18.56 -16.31
N PRO A 135 -2.24 17.24 -16.30
CA PRO A 135 -2.60 16.42 -15.14
C PRO A 135 -1.41 16.12 -14.21
N TYR A 136 -1.70 15.71 -12.98
CA TYR A 136 -0.72 15.27 -12.00
C TYR A 136 -0.55 13.75 -12.09
N TYR A 137 0.58 13.25 -11.60
CA TYR A 137 0.84 11.81 -11.53
C TYR A 137 1.35 11.44 -10.14
N ASN A 138 0.97 10.26 -9.68
CA ASN A 138 1.44 9.64 -8.46
C ASN A 138 2.20 8.36 -8.80
N VAL A 139 3.29 8.10 -8.09
CA VAL A 139 4.08 6.87 -8.25
C VAL A 139 4.39 6.26 -6.89
N GLY A 140 4.46 4.94 -6.82
CA GLY A 140 4.87 4.26 -5.60
C GLY A 140 4.51 2.78 -5.54
N SER A 141 4.41 2.28 -4.32
CA SER A 141 4.07 0.90 -4.02
C SER A 141 2.59 0.64 -4.27
N ALA A 142 2.31 -0.29 -5.17
CA ALA A 142 0.98 -0.82 -5.40
C ALA A 142 0.82 -2.21 -4.78
N VAL A 143 -0.41 -2.56 -4.43
CA VAL A 143 -0.78 -3.87 -3.93
C VAL A 143 -2.00 -4.37 -4.68
N GLU A 144 -2.04 -5.68 -4.91
CA GLU A 144 -3.20 -6.37 -5.46
C GLU A 144 -4.10 -6.82 -4.33
N VAL A 145 -5.30 -6.25 -4.26
CA VAL A 145 -6.32 -6.49 -3.23
C VAL A 145 -7.67 -6.59 -3.92
N ASN A 146 -8.48 -7.59 -3.56
CA ASN A 146 -9.84 -7.80 -4.11
C ASN A 146 -9.93 -7.84 -5.64
N GLY A 147 -8.91 -8.41 -6.30
CA GLY A 147 -8.87 -8.53 -7.76
C GLY A 147 -8.56 -7.23 -8.51
N GLY A 148 -8.19 -6.16 -7.80
CA GLY A 148 -7.72 -4.90 -8.37
C GLY A 148 -6.36 -4.48 -7.81
N ILE A 149 -5.66 -3.59 -8.52
CA ILE A 149 -4.40 -3.01 -8.03
C ILE A 149 -4.66 -1.58 -7.55
N VAL A 150 -4.27 -1.32 -6.31
CA VAL A 150 -4.39 -0.02 -5.64
C VAL A 150 -2.99 0.46 -5.26
N LEU A 151 -2.67 1.73 -5.52
CA LEU A 151 -1.49 2.36 -4.92
C LEU A 151 -1.68 2.35 -3.41
N SER A 152 -0.89 1.58 -2.68
CA SER A 152 -1.00 1.50 -1.22
C SER A 152 -0.45 2.74 -0.56
N ASN A 153 0.70 3.19 -1.02
CA ASN A 153 1.35 4.41 -0.61
C ASN A 153 2.15 4.93 -1.79
N PHE A 154 2.31 6.24 -1.86
CA PHE A 154 2.84 6.89 -3.05
C PHE A 154 3.34 8.29 -2.73
N VAL A 155 4.10 8.84 -3.68
CA VAL A 155 4.45 10.26 -3.72
C VAL A 155 3.86 10.87 -4.99
N GLN A 156 3.61 12.18 -4.97
CA GLN A 156 3.38 12.89 -6.21
C GLN A 156 4.66 12.88 -7.04
N ALA A 157 4.56 12.45 -8.30
CA ALA A 157 5.67 12.36 -9.23
C ALA A 157 6.19 13.75 -9.62
N ASN A 158 7.50 13.86 -9.73
CA ASN A 158 8.16 14.96 -10.43
C ASN A 158 8.49 14.53 -11.87
N PRO A 159 8.49 15.43 -12.87
CA PRO A 159 8.91 15.09 -14.23
C PRO A 159 10.42 14.80 -14.27
N LEU A 160 10.84 13.90 -15.16
CA LEU A 160 12.25 13.52 -15.37
C LEU A 160 12.96 13.13 -14.07
N SER A 161 12.30 12.31 -13.24
CA SER A 161 12.79 11.96 -11.91
C SER A 161 12.83 10.45 -11.70
N ASN A 162 13.72 10.03 -10.80
CA ASN A 162 13.76 8.67 -10.28
C ASN A 162 13.16 8.66 -8.88
N THR A 163 12.24 7.74 -8.64
CA THR A 163 11.68 7.46 -7.32
C THR A 163 12.02 6.03 -6.93
N ASP A 164 12.82 5.88 -5.88
CA ASP A 164 13.08 4.60 -5.25
C ASP A 164 12.07 4.37 -4.14
N CYS A 165 11.50 3.17 -4.11
CA CYS A 165 10.48 2.78 -3.16
C CYS A 165 10.90 1.46 -2.50
N GLN A 166 11.15 1.49 -1.20
CA GLN A 166 11.47 0.32 -0.37
C GLN A 166 10.22 -0.13 0.42
N PRO A 167 9.48 -1.14 -0.05
CA PRO A 167 8.22 -1.56 0.56
C PRO A 167 8.41 -2.16 1.95
N ILE A 168 7.41 -2.00 2.82
CA ILE A 168 7.41 -2.58 4.17
C ILE A 168 6.23 -3.54 4.31
N LEU A 169 6.50 -4.80 4.67
CA LEU A 169 5.48 -5.85 4.85
C LEU A 169 4.79 -5.76 6.23
N LYS A 170 4.28 -4.57 6.56
CA LYS A 170 3.47 -4.31 7.74
C LYS A 170 2.17 -3.67 7.30
N TYR A 171 1.08 -4.24 7.77
CA TYR A 171 -0.27 -3.77 7.49
C TYR A 171 -0.96 -3.41 8.80
N TYR A 172 -1.86 -2.46 8.70
CA TYR A 172 -2.62 -1.93 9.81
C TYR A 172 -4.09 -2.18 9.59
N VAL A 173 -4.79 -2.48 10.68
CA VAL A 173 -6.25 -2.55 10.73
C VAL A 173 -6.72 -1.51 11.75
N GLN A 174 -7.65 -0.66 11.34
CA GLN A 174 -8.20 0.38 12.21
C GLN A 174 -9.71 0.48 12.03
N THR A 175 -10.41 0.96 13.06
CA THR A 175 -11.83 1.29 12.97
C THR A 175 -12.03 2.68 12.34
N GLY A 176 -13.00 2.80 11.44
CA GLY A 176 -13.31 4.06 10.77
C GLY A 176 -13.94 3.89 9.39
N ALA A 177 -13.95 4.98 8.61
CA ALA A 177 -14.64 5.07 7.33
C ALA A 177 -13.75 5.71 6.26
N TYR A 178 -12.72 5.00 5.82
CA TYR A 178 -11.97 5.37 4.61
C TYR A 178 -12.32 4.42 3.46
N THR A 179 -12.74 5.01 2.34
CA THR A 179 -13.07 4.26 1.12
C THR A 179 -11.77 3.73 0.47
N PRO A 180 -11.74 2.50 -0.06
CA PRO A 180 -10.56 1.98 -0.75
C PRO A 180 -10.13 2.90 -1.91
N GLY A 181 -8.83 3.17 -2.02
CA GLY A 181 -8.26 4.11 -3.00
C GLY A 181 -8.41 5.59 -2.65
N SER A 182 -8.94 5.92 -1.46
CA SER A 182 -8.88 7.28 -0.91
C SER A 182 -7.66 7.48 -0.03
N VAL A 183 -7.08 8.69 -0.12
CA VAL A 183 -5.96 9.11 0.72
C VAL A 183 -6.42 9.17 2.16
N MET A 184 -5.71 8.50 3.05
CA MET A 184 -6.03 8.43 4.47
C MET A 184 -4.90 9.01 5.32
N ASP A 185 -5.24 9.49 6.51
CA ASP A 185 -4.26 10.03 7.45
C ASP A 185 -3.51 8.88 8.14
N PHE A 186 -2.33 8.51 7.62
CA PHE A 186 -1.51 7.44 8.20
C PHE A 186 -1.09 7.76 9.64
N THR A 187 -0.57 8.98 9.85
CA THR A 187 -0.03 9.38 11.15
C THR A 187 -1.08 9.24 12.22
N GLN A 188 -2.28 9.78 12.01
CA GLN A 188 -3.38 9.69 12.96
C GLN A 188 -3.94 8.26 13.07
N SER A 189 -4.15 7.57 11.95
CA SER A 189 -4.82 6.26 11.94
C SER A 189 -3.95 5.16 12.56
N SER A 190 -2.63 5.26 12.42
CA SER A 190 -1.67 4.25 12.89
C SER A 190 -1.49 4.19 14.40
N VAL A 191 -1.80 5.26 15.15
CA VAL A 191 -1.49 5.39 16.58
C VAL A 191 -2.11 4.28 17.42
N THR A 192 -3.35 3.92 17.11
CA THR A 192 -4.13 2.94 17.87
C THR A 192 -4.56 1.75 17.02
N ALA A 193 -3.99 1.58 15.82
CA ALA A 193 -4.35 0.49 14.92
C ALA A 193 -3.73 -0.85 15.37
N ALA A 194 -4.38 -1.96 15.05
CA ALA A 194 -3.75 -3.27 15.13
C ALA A 194 -2.68 -3.41 14.04
N ILE A 195 -1.53 -3.99 14.39
CA ILE A 195 -0.40 -4.16 13.47
C ILE A 195 -0.25 -5.63 13.09
N ALA A 196 -0.44 -5.94 11.81
CA ALA A 196 -0.10 -7.21 11.19
C ALA A 196 1.31 -7.13 10.56
N ASP A 197 2.31 -7.62 11.29
CA ASP A 197 3.72 -7.60 10.88
C ASP A 197 4.15 -8.95 10.29
N PHE A 198 4.41 -8.96 8.97
CA PHE A 198 4.79 -10.15 8.22
C PHE A 198 6.30 -10.26 7.96
N THR A 199 7.11 -9.36 8.50
CA THR A 199 8.58 -9.36 8.29
C THR A 199 9.29 -10.61 8.81
N GLY A 200 8.66 -11.37 9.71
CA GLY A 200 9.18 -12.62 10.29
C GLY A 200 8.87 -13.89 9.50
N GLY A 201 8.35 -13.80 8.27
CA GLY A 201 7.98 -14.98 7.45
C GLY A 201 6.60 -15.56 7.77
N TYR A 202 5.86 -14.94 8.70
CA TYR A 202 4.44 -15.23 8.93
C TYR A 202 3.63 -14.94 7.67
N THR A 203 2.53 -15.67 7.49
CA THR A 203 1.62 -15.46 6.34
C THR A 203 0.19 -15.20 6.77
N VAL A 204 -0.13 -15.42 8.04
CA VAL A 204 -1.46 -15.15 8.61
C VAL A 204 -1.34 -14.33 9.88
N CYS A 205 -2.15 -13.28 10.00
CA CYS A 205 -2.37 -12.53 11.23
C CYS A 205 -3.84 -12.60 11.62
N ASN A 206 -4.14 -13.12 12.81
CA ASN A 206 -5.47 -13.07 13.39
C ASN A 206 -5.55 -11.89 14.35
N VAL A 207 -6.45 -10.97 14.06
CA VAL A 207 -6.66 -9.71 14.77
C VAL A 207 -8.02 -9.75 15.44
N THR A 208 -8.06 -9.33 16.70
CA THR A 208 -9.27 -9.21 17.49
C THR A 208 -9.37 -7.81 18.04
N LEU A 209 -10.48 -7.12 17.73
CA LEU A 209 -10.91 -5.94 18.48
C LEU A 209 -11.70 -6.43 19.70
N ASN A 210 -11.15 -6.25 20.89
CA ASN A 210 -11.77 -6.68 22.14
C ASN A 210 -12.92 -5.75 22.54
N ALA A 211 -13.83 -6.21 23.41
CA ALA A 211 -14.97 -5.43 23.89
C ALA A 211 -14.61 -4.11 24.61
N ASN A 212 -13.35 -3.97 25.05
CA ASN A 212 -12.81 -2.78 25.69
C ASN A 212 -12.06 -1.84 24.73
N GLY A 213 -12.16 -2.05 23.42
CA GLY A 213 -11.49 -1.24 22.39
C GLY A 213 -9.99 -1.52 22.20
N THR A 214 -9.44 -2.53 22.88
CA THR A 214 -8.02 -2.93 22.69
C THR A 214 -7.88 -3.98 21.59
N TRP A 215 -6.69 -4.04 21.00
CA TRP A 215 -6.38 -5.05 19.97
C TRP A 215 -5.61 -6.23 20.53
N THR A 216 -5.88 -7.42 20.00
CA THR A 216 -5.05 -8.61 20.16
C THR A 216 -4.65 -9.12 18.80
N VAL A 217 -3.35 -9.37 18.59
CA VAL A 217 -2.81 -9.85 17.31
C VAL A 217 -2.02 -11.13 17.53
N GLN A 218 -2.36 -12.16 16.77
CA GLN A 218 -1.68 -13.46 16.75
C GLN A 218 -1.11 -13.72 15.36
N ARG A 219 0.20 -13.97 15.30
CA ARG A 219 0.94 -14.23 14.06
C ARG A 219 1.13 -15.73 13.86
N GLN A 220 0.97 -16.20 12.63
CA GLN A 220 1.07 -17.60 12.21
C GLN A 220 1.89 -17.74 10.92
#